data_AF-A0A813ERW4-F1
#
_entry.id   AF-A0A813ERW4-F1
#
_cell.length_a   1.000
_cell.length_b   1.000
_cell.length_c   1.000
_cell.angle_alpha   90.00
_cell.angle_beta   90.00
_cell.angle_gamma   90.00
#
_symmetry.space_group_name_H-M   'P 1'
#
loop_
_entity.id
_entity.type
_entity.pdbx_description
1 polymer ?
#
loop_
_entity_poly.entity_id
_entity_poly.type
_entity_poly.pdbx_seq_one_letter_code
_entity_poly.pdbx_strand_id
1 'polypeptide(L)'
;MLTGVSPGAFLLGALLLGSFFLAAVAPLAPVQEVSAQCLVVLPSRHTKALVASGARGLLRAPAAGKALQVLRAVQSFSGHSSRGCRRRAQVAGNPEVSRAALDWAQQTSSLLDQAWYRGQRPLGRRGRVLLRVSGALLGVAAQLCNHLAVSGEQLASSCVAVLGSRAMELLRRAGAHYAADGLFQQLSSGSVAPAWVHPWQTPARFVRGLRSRPTWSRAELEAEGPDTAAARIAAALEDNFPRILEDLGRIRRRGRWPAAYGPELIQEPQNWTKFLLYHGDLFAETAPPPGLPFERYQKRQLHAGLCETLTRNTCELLRELLPGLRHPELAYLQPDHEQVAFFRLKPGSRINFHQASQNGRLTLHLCLRGCGGSSRIQVG
;
A
#
# COMPACT_ATOMS: atom_id res chain seq x y z
N MET A 1 13.92 53.41 33.79
CA MET A 1 14.76 52.23 34.05
C MET A 1 14.69 51.35 32.81
N LEU A 2 15.37 51.71 31.73
CA LEU A 2 16.76 51.37 31.38
C LEU A 2 17.01 49.86 31.18
N THR A 3 17.10 49.53 29.88
CA THR A 3 18.06 48.62 29.20
C THR A 3 18.04 47.13 29.58
N GLY A 4 18.10 46.16 28.67
CA GLY A 4 18.57 46.18 27.29
C GLY A 4 19.47 44.96 27.09
N VAL A 5 19.13 44.06 26.16
CA VAL A 5 20.03 43.00 25.71
C VAL A 5 20.09 43.10 24.18
N SER A 6 21.27 43.47 23.70
CA SER A 6 21.61 43.64 22.28
C SER A 6 22.16 42.32 21.70
N PRO A 7 22.12 42.12 20.38
CA PRO A 7 22.46 40.89 19.69
C PRO A 7 23.95 40.79 19.35
N GLY A 8 24.51 39.58 19.41
CA GLY A 8 25.87 39.26 18.98
C GLY A 8 25.92 38.83 17.52
N ALA A 9 26.81 39.46 16.76
CA ALA A 9 26.96 39.39 15.32
C ALA A 9 27.88 38.24 14.82
N PHE A 10 27.65 37.87 13.55
CA PHE A 10 28.56 37.49 12.46
C PHE A 10 30.00 37.02 12.74
N LEU A 11 30.33 35.85 12.15
CA LEU A 11 31.62 35.47 11.55
C LEU A 11 31.32 34.31 10.57
N LEU A 12 31.26 34.53 9.24
CA LEU A 12 32.36 34.54 8.26
C LEU A 12 33.30 33.33 8.36
N GLY A 13 33.13 32.39 7.43
CA GLY A 13 34.03 31.28 7.16
C GLY A 13 33.79 30.74 5.74
N ALA A 14 34.58 31.23 4.79
CA ALA A 14 34.65 30.74 3.42
C ALA A 14 35.96 29.96 3.19
N LEU A 15 35.96 29.14 2.12
CA LEU A 15 37.08 28.51 1.40
C LEU A 15 37.59 27.12 1.87
N LEU A 16 37.44 26.14 0.97
CA LEU A 16 38.50 25.39 0.22
C LEU A 16 37.79 24.30 -0.60
N LEU A 17 37.61 24.41 -1.93
CA LEU A 17 38.53 24.01 -3.02
C LEU A 17 39.28 22.68 -2.77
N GLY A 18 38.94 21.66 -3.57
CA GLY A 18 39.67 20.40 -3.69
C GLY A 18 39.11 19.55 -4.83
N SER A 19 39.87 19.46 -5.92
CA SER A 19 39.49 18.89 -7.21
C SER A 19 40.03 17.46 -7.45
N PHE A 20 39.44 16.80 -8.46
CA PHE A 20 39.93 15.66 -9.28
C PHE A 20 39.98 14.23 -8.70
N PHE A 21 39.25 13.32 -9.36
CA PHE A 21 39.87 12.22 -10.13
C PHE A 21 38.95 11.78 -11.28
N LEU A 22 39.39 12.07 -12.51
CA LEU A 22 38.99 11.37 -13.73
C LEU A 22 39.87 10.12 -13.82
N ALA A 23 39.30 8.94 -14.04
CA ALA A 23 40.04 7.77 -14.49
C ALA A 23 39.30 7.12 -15.66
N ALA A 24 40.11 6.79 -16.65
CA ALA A 24 39.74 6.56 -18.03
C ALA A 24 39.16 5.17 -18.30
N VAL A 25 38.43 5.14 -19.42
CA VAL A 25 37.93 3.97 -20.15
C VAL A 25 39.10 3.20 -20.78
N ALA A 26 39.06 1.87 -20.74
CA ALA A 26 39.74 1.01 -21.72
C ALA A 26 38.87 -0.22 -22.04
N PRO A 27 38.84 -0.71 -23.30
CA PRO A 27 37.85 -1.69 -23.78
C PRO A 27 38.44 -3.11 -23.99
N LEU A 28 37.64 -4.16 -23.75
CA LEU A 28 37.83 -5.54 -24.27
C LEU A 28 36.44 -6.19 -24.39
N ALA A 29 35.88 -6.43 -25.59
CA ALA A 29 36.03 -7.62 -26.47
C ALA A 29 35.00 -8.75 -26.15
N PRO A 30 34.62 -9.60 -27.13
CA PRO A 30 33.22 -9.89 -27.45
C PRO A 30 32.55 -11.06 -26.71
N VAL A 31 31.23 -11.00 -26.78
CA VAL A 31 30.20 -11.96 -26.36
C VAL A 31 30.54 -13.41 -26.74
N GLN A 32 30.63 -14.28 -25.72
CA GLN A 32 30.40 -15.72 -25.90
C GLN A 32 28.93 -16.03 -25.63
N GLU A 33 28.27 -16.65 -26.61
CA GLU A 33 26.96 -17.28 -26.46
C GLU A 33 27.02 -18.36 -25.37
N VAL A 34 26.40 -18.08 -24.22
CA VAL A 34 26.11 -19.11 -23.23
C VAL A 34 24.72 -19.67 -23.52
N SER A 35 24.71 -20.89 -24.04
CA SER A 35 23.56 -21.78 -24.11
C SER A 35 22.77 -21.75 -22.78
N ALA A 36 21.50 -21.33 -22.86
CA ALA A 36 20.59 -21.22 -21.73
C ALA A 36 20.27 -22.61 -21.15
N GLN A 37 21.08 -23.08 -20.22
CA GLN A 37 20.68 -24.14 -19.30
C GLN A 37 19.77 -23.54 -18.22
N CYS A 38 18.56 -24.10 -18.09
CA CYS A 38 17.61 -23.77 -17.02
C CYS A 38 18.24 -23.97 -15.64
N LEU A 39 18.80 -22.91 -15.05
CA LEU A 39 19.29 -22.93 -13.68
C LEU A 39 18.08 -22.84 -12.73
N VAL A 40 17.61 -24.00 -12.26
CA VAL A 40 16.54 -24.08 -11.26
C VAL A 40 17.17 -23.92 -9.88
N VAL A 41 16.98 -22.75 -9.26
CA VAL A 41 17.24 -22.59 -7.82
C VAL A 41 16.11 -23.31 -7.07
N LEU A 42 16.38 -24.52 -6.59
CA LEU A 42 15.43 -25.29 -5.79
C LEU A 42 15.35 -24.70 -4.37
N PRO A 43 14.14 -24.58 -3.77
CA PRO A 43 14.02 -24.28 -2.35
C PRO A 43 14.72 -25.37 -1.53
N SER A 44 15.38 -24.99 -0.43
CA SER A 44 16.01 -25.94 0.49
C SER A 44 14.99 -26.98 0.99
N ARG A 45 15.47 -28.18 1.38
CA ARG A 45 14.62 -29.29 1.85
C ARG A 45 13.68 -28.88 3.00
N HIS A 46 14.03 -27.85 3.77
CA HIS A 46 13.18 -27.31 4.83
C HIS A 46 11.92 -26.59 4.31
N THR A 47 11.99 -25.88 3.19
CA THR A 47 10.85 -25.16 2.61
C THR A 47 9.77 -26.12 2.08
N LYS A 48 10.17 -27.26 1.49
CA LYS A 48 9.24 -28.29 1.00
C LYS A 48 8.49 -29.01 2.13
N ALA A 49 9.17 -29.32 3.23
CA ALA A 49 8.57 -29.98 4.40
C ALA A 49 7.57 -29.07 5.16
N LEU A 50 7.84 -27.75 5.19
CA LEU A 50 6.99 -26.75 5.84
C LEU A 50 5.66 -26.49 5.12
N VAL A 51 5.63 -26.65 3.78
CA VAL A 51 4.41 -26.49 2.97
C VAL A 51 3.50 -27.73 3.06
N ALA A 52 4.07 -28.94 3.06
CA ALA A 52 3.31 -30.19 3.06
C ALA A 52 2.61 -30.51 4.40
N SER A 53 3.23 -30.19 5.54
CA SER A 53 2.67 -30.44 6.88
C SER A 53 1.54 -29.46 7.27
N GLY A 54 1.59 -28.23 6.76
CA GLY A 54 0.62 -27.18 7.07
C GLY A 54 -0.73 -27.33 6.36
N ALA A 55 -0.73 -27.88 5.15
CA ALA A 55 -1.94 -28.03 4.35
C ALA A 55 -2.95 -28.99 4.99
N ARG A 56 -2.53 -29.98 5.78
CA ARG A 56 -3.45 -30.98 6.38
C ARG A 56 -4.32 -30.41 7.52
N GLY A 57 -3.87 -29.36 8.21
CA GLY A 57 -4.56 -28.81 9.38
C GLY A 57 -5.60 -27.71 9.12
N LEU A 58 -5.69 -27.21 7.89
CA LEU A 58 -6.60 -26.11 7.49
C LEU A 58 -7.84 -26.59 6.69
N LEU A 59 -7.97 -27.91 6.50
CA LEU A 59 -8.92 -28.53 5.56
C LEU A 59 -10.29 -28.81 6.20
N ARG A 60 -11.13 -27.78 6.39
CA ARG A 60 -12.59 -27.97 6.55
C ARG A 60 -13.47 -26.87 5.94
N ALA A 61 -12.93 -25.96 5.12
CA ALA A 61 -13.71 -24.88 4.50
C ALA A 61 -13.93 -25.12 2.99
N PRO A 62 -15.12 -24.86 2.41
CA PRO A 62 -15.39 -25.01 0.97
C PRO A 62 -14.47 -24.20 0.04
N ALA A 63 -13.97 -23.06 0.52
CA ALA A 63 -13.00 -22.23 -0.19
C ALA A 63 -11.61 -22.90 -0.35
N ALA A 64 -11.32 -23.96 0.42
CA ALA A 64 -10.08 -24.70 0.32
C ALA A 64 -9.94 -25.46 -1.00
N GLY A 65 -11.04 -25.84 -1.67
CA GLY A 65 -11.00 -26.61 -2.93
C GLY A 65 -10.34 -25.86 -4.09
N LYS A 66 -10.71 -24.59 -4.31
CA LYS A 66 -10.08 -23.72 -5.32
C LYS A 66 -8.64 -23.38 -4.96
N ALA A 67 -8.37 -23.13 -3.68
CA ALA A 67 -7.00 -22.90 -3.20
C ALA A 67 -6.10 -24.13 -3.36
N LEU A 68 -6.65 -25.34 -3.16
CA LEU A 68 -5.95 -26.59 -3.38
C LEU A 68 -5.71 -26.86 -4.87
N GLN A 69 -6.62 -26.44 -5.76
CA GLN A 69 -6.40 -26.49 -7.20
C GLN A 69 -5.29 -25.53 -7.64
N VAL A 70 -5.24 -24.31 -7.11
CA VAL A 70 -4.14 -23.36 -7.36
C VAL A 70 -2.83 -23.88 -6.78
N LEU A 71 -2.81 -24.37 -5.53
CA LEU A 71 -1.61 -24.94 -4.92
C LEU A 71 -1.17 -26.24 -5.61
N ARG A 72 -2.09 -27.10 -6.04
CA ARG A 72 -1.77 -28.31 -6.84
C ARG A 72 -1.34 -27.96 -8.25
N ALA A 73 -1.87 -26.91 -8.85
CA ALA A 73 -1.37 -26.36 -10.12
C ALA A 73 0.06 -25.86 -9.91
N VAL A 74 0.33 -25.03 -8.91
CA VAL A 74 1.67 -24.55 -8.53
C VAL A 74 2.63 -25.71 -8.20
N GLN A 75 2.16 -26.76 -7.53
CA GLN A 75 2.94 -27.96 -7.24
C GLN A 75 3.17 -28.84 -8.48
N SER A 76 2.20 -28.94 -9.39
CA SER A 76 2.35 -29.65 -10.67
C SER A 76 3.22 -28.89 -11.66
N PHE A 77 3.32 -27.56 -11.54
CA PHE A 77 4.32 -26.72 -12.23
C PHE A 77 5.77 -27.08 -11.83
N SER A 78 5.99 -27.58 -10.61
CA SER A 78 7.32 -28.00 -10.12
C SER A 78 7.74 -29.45 -10.47
N GLY A 79 6.90 -30.21 -11.18
CA GLY A 79 7.20 -31.59 -11.64
C GLY A 79 8.04 -31.63 -12.91
N HIS A 80 9.09 -32.46 -12.93
CA HIS A 80 10.09 -32.56 -14.01
C HIS A 80 9.53 -33.26 -15.25
N SER A 81 9.43 -32.56 -16.39
CA SER A 81 9.33 -33.14 -17.73
C SER A 81 9.63 -32.05 -18.78
N SER A 82 10.65 -32.30 -19.61
CA SER A 82 11.16 -31.37 -20.63
C SER A 82 10.17 -31.06 -21.75
N ARG A 83 9.18 -31.93 -22.00
CA ARG A 83 8.08 -31.67 -22.96
C ARG A 83 7.01 -30.71 -22.42
N GLY A 84 6.98 -30.48 -21.10
CA GLY A 84 6.05 -29.56 -20.45
C GLY A 84 6.39 -28.07 -20.60
N CYS A 85 7.64 -27.72 -20.92
CA CYS A 85 8.09 -26.32 -20.94
C CYS A 85 7.39 -25.44 -22.00
N ARG A 86 7.05 -25.96 -23.19
CA ARG A 86 6.35 -25.18 -24.23
C ARG A 86 4.88 -24.89 -23.88
N ARG A 87 4.13 -25.87 -23.34
CA ARG A 87 2.77 -25.62 -22.82
C ARG A 87 2.77 -24.73 -21.56
N ARG A 88 3.82 -24.79 -20.74
CA ARG A 88 3.98 -23.93 -19.55
C ARG A 88 4.21 -22.46 -19.91
N ALA A 89 4.98 -22.17 -20.97
CA ALA A 89 5.18 -20.80 -21.47
C ALA A 89 3.87 -20.17 -21.99
N GLN A 90 3.00 -20.97 -22.63
CA GLN A 90 1.72 -20.49 -23.16
C GLN A 90 0.69 -20.11 -22.08
N VAL A 91 0.74 -20.76 -20.91
CA VAL A 91 -0.16 -20.48 -19.77
C VAL A 91 0.39 -19.39 -18.85
N ALA A 92 1.72 -19.32 -18.68
CA ALA A 92 2.37 -18.31 -17.83
C ALA A 92 2.34 -16.88 -18.42
N GLY A 93 2.17 -16.75 -19.74
CA GLY A 93 1.94 -15.47 -20.41
C GLY A 93 0.49 -14.97 -20.35
N ASN A 94 -0.45 -15.72 -19.73
CA ASN A 94 -1.84 -15.29 -19.64
C ASN A 94 -2.02 -14.28 -18.47
N PRO A 95 -2.40 -13.01 -18.74
CA PRO A 95 -2.64 -12.00 -17.70
C PRO A 95 -3.70 -12.42 -16.68
N GLU A 96 -4.65 -13.28 -17.06
CA GLU A 96 -5.68 -13.81 -16.19
C GLU A 96 -5.11 -14.74 -15.11
N VAL A 97 -4.03 -15.47 -15.41
CA VAL A 97 -3.36 -16.36 -14.43
C VAL A 97 -2.63 -15.55 -13.37
N SER A 98 -1.98 -14.45 -13.78
CA SER A 98 -1.32 -13.52 -12.84
C SER A 98 -2.33 -12.81 -11.96
N ARG A 99 -3.47 -12.37 -12.53
CA ARG A 99 -4.59 -11.81 -11.77
C ARG A 99 -5.20 -12.84 -10.81
N ALA A 100 -5.45 -14.07 -11.26
CA ALA A 100 -6.00 -15.13 -10.42
C ALA A 100 -5.07 -15.53 -9.26
N ALA A 101 -3.75 -15.52 -9.46
CA ALA A 101 -2.78 -15.78 -8.40
C ALA A 101 -2.75 -14.66 -7.36
N LEU A 102 -2.82 -13.40 -7.80
CA LEU A 102 -2.94 -12.23 -6.93
C LEU A 102 -4.25 -12.25 -6.15
N ASP A 103 -5.37 -12.47 -6.84
CA ASP A 103 -6.70 -12.58 -6.24
C ASP A 103 -6.76 -13.72 -5.23
N TRP A 104 -6.14 -14.87 -5.54
CA TRP A 104 -6.02 -15.99 -4.62
C TRP A 104 -5.22 -15.62 -3.37
N ALA A 105 -4.09 -14.93 -3.51
CA ALA A 105 -3.28 -14.55 -2.36
C ALA A 105 -3.97 -13.50 -1.49
N GLN A 106 -4.64 -12.53 -2.11
CA GLN A 106 -5.48 -11.55 -1.43
C GLN A 106 -6.63 -12.24 -0.69
N GLN A 107 -7.38 -13.10 -1.38
CA GLN A 107 -8.50 -13.85 -0.80
C GLN A 107 -8.03 -14.77 0.33
N THR A 108 -6.91 -15.47 0.15
CA THR A 108 -6.32 -16.36 1.16
C THR A 108 -5.91 -15.57 2.39
N SER A 109 -5.22 -14.44 2.21
CA SER A 109 -4.90 -13.53 3.32
C SER A 109 -6.16 -13.08 4.06
N SER A 110 -7.19 -12.63 3.34
CA SER A 110 -8.44 -12.16 3.94
C SER A 110 -9.21 -13.28 4.66
N LEU A 111 -9.26 -14.48 4.09
CA LEU A 111 -9.88 -15.65 4.73
C LEU A 111 -9.13 -16.07 5.99
N LEU A 112 -7.81 -15.94 6.01
CA LEU A 112 -7.01 -16.20 7.20
C LEU A 112 -7.27 -15.18 8.31
N ASP A 113 -7.40 -13.90 7.94
CA ASP A 113 -7.78 -12.85 8.89
C ASP A 113 -9.22 -13.08 9.43
N GLN A 114 -10.16 -13.49 8.59
CA GLN A 114 -11.53 -13.84 9.01
C GLN A 114 -11.59 -15.10 9.89
N ALA A 115 -10.88 -16.17 9.52
CA ALA A 115 -10.85 -17.41 10.30
C ALA A 115 -10.16 -17.20 11.65
N TRP A 116 -9.17 -16.31 11.69
CA TRP A 116 -8.54 -15.87 12.93
C TRP A 116 -9.54 -15.13 13.83
N TYR A 117 -10.26 -14.16 13.26
CA TYR A 117 -11.28 -13.38 13.97
C TYR A 117 -12.31 -14.29 14.66
N ARG A 118 -12.82 -15.29 13.95
CA ARG A 118 -13.82 -16.22 14.51
C ARG A 118 -13.27 -17.17 15.58
N GLY A 119 -11.95 -17.30 15.70
CA GLY A 119 -11.31 -18.38 16.47
C GLY A 119 -10.53 -17.98 17.72
N GLN A 120 -10.38 -16.69 18.03
CA GLN A 120 -9.60 -16.17 19.19
C GLN A 120 -8.26 -16.90 19.46
N ARG A 121 -7.52 -17.25 18.41
CA ARG A 121 -6.32 -18.10 18.56
C ARG A 121 -5.10 -17.30 19.06
N PRO A 122 -4.09 -17.95 19.67
CA PRO A 122 -2.90 -17.28 20.21
C PRO A 122 -1.92 -16.81 19.12
N LEU A 123 -1.52 -15.53 19.15
CA LEU A 123 -0.78 -14.75 18.13
C LEU A 123 0.32 -15.51 17.37
N GLY A 124 1.06 -16.41 18.03
CA GLY A 124 2.12 -17.20 17.40
C GLY A 124 1.66 -18.16 16.28
N ARG A 125 0.37 -18.55 16.21
CA ARG A 125 -0.16 -19.32 15.07
C ARG A 125 -0.42 -18.43 13.84
N ARG A 126 -0.87 -17.18 14.03
CA ARG A 126 -1.11 -16.21 12.93
C ARG A 126 0.19 -15.88 12.20
N GLY A 127 1.25 -15.56 12.95
CA GLY A 127 2.54 -15.23 12.37
C GLY A 127 3.09 -16.32 11.45
N ARG A 128 3.00 -17.59 11.87
CA ARG A 128 3.43 -18.74 11.05
C ARG A 128 2.65 -18.89 9.75
N VAL A 129 1.35 -18.62 9.75
CA VAL A 129 0.54 -18.70 8.53
C VAL A 129 0.88 -17.53 7.60
N LEU A 130 0.96 -16.30 8.12
CA LEU A 130 1.36 -15.13 7.33
C LEU A 130 2.74 -15.32 6.69
N LEU A 131 3.70 -15.89 7.43
CA LEU A 131 5.02 -16.26 6.91
C LEU A 131 4.92 -17.27 5.75
N ARG A 132 4.09 -18.31 5.87
CA ARG A 132 3.89 -19.31 4.81
C ARG A 132 3.26 -18.72 3.56
N VAL A 133 2.23 -17.88 3.72
CA VAL A 133 1.58 -17.19 2.60
C VAL A 133 2.56 -16.24 1.91
N SER A 134 3.36 -15.51 2.69
CA SER A 134 4.40 -14.63 2.16
C SER A 134 5.43 -15.42 1.35
N GLY A 135 5.92 -16.56 1.87
CA GLY A 135 6.83 -17.42 1.13
C GLY A 135 6.23 -18.01 -0.16
N ALA A 136 4.95 -18.38 -0.13
CA ALA A 136 4.23 -18.85 -1.33
C ALA A 136 4.09 -17.76 -2.39
N LEU A 137 3.73 -16.53 -1.96
CA LEU A 137 3.66 -15.35 -2.81
C LEU A 137 4.98 -15.08 -3.52
N LEU A 138 6.10 -15.19 -2.81
CA LEU A 138 7.43 -15.01 -3.38
C LEU A 138 7.81 -16.10 -4.38
N GLY A 139 7.49 -17.36 -4.08
CA GLY A 139 7.71 -18.46 -5.02
C GLY A 139 6.92 -18.26 -6.31
N VAL A 140 5.69 -17.79 -6.21
CA VAL A 140 4.83 -17.46 -7.35
C VAL A 140 5.38 -16.25 -8.12
N ALA A 141 5.79 -15.18 -7.43
CA ALA A 141 6.39 -14.00 -8.06
C ALA A 141 7.65 -14.36 -8.86
N ALA A 142 8.54 -15.16 -8.29
CA ALA A 142 9.75 -15.61 -8.97
C ALA A 142 9.46 -16.44 -10.23
N GLN A 143 8.40 -17.24 -10.25
CA GLN A 143 8.06 -18.07 -11.42
C GLN A 143 7.26 -17.29 -12.47
N LEU A 144 6.20 -16.59 -12.08
CA LEU A 144 5.33 -15.87 -13.01
C LEU A 144 6.01 -14.63 -13.59
N CYS A 145 6.65 -13.81 -12.75
CA CYS A 145 7.21 -12.56 -13.23
C CYS A 145 8.46 -12.79 -14.12
N ASN A 146 9.21 -13.88 -13.91
CA ASN A 146 10.29 -14.28 -14.83
C ASN A 146 9.76 -14.68 -16.21
N HIS A 147 8.59 -15.30 -16.29
CA HIS A 147 7.95 -15.57 -17.58
C HIS A 147 7.48 -14.30 -18.27
N LEU A 148 6.93 -13.34 -17.52
CA LEU A 148 6.53 -12.04 -18.06
C LEU A 148 7.71 -11.18 -18.51
N ALA A 149 8.89 -11.36 -17.92
CA ALA A 149 10.11 -10.63 -18.33
C ALA A 149 10.49 -10.94 -19.78
N VAL A 150 10.20 -12.16 -20.26
CA VAL A 150 10.38 -12.56 -21.67
C VAL A 150 9.41 -11.82 -22.60
N SER A 151 8.25 -11.38 -22.08
CA SER A 151 7.20 -10.69 -22.84
C SER A 151 7.22 -9.17 -22.71
N GLY A 152 8.11 -8.61 -21.87
CA GLY A 152 8.26 -7.16 -21.67
C GLY A 152 8.63 -6.78 -20.24
N GLU A 153 9.69 -5.99 -20.07
CA GLU A 153 10.28 -5.60 -18.78
C GLU A 153 9.30 -4.85 -17.84
N GLN A 154 8.40 -4.05 -18.41
CA GLN A 154 7.46 -3.23 -17.65
C GLN A 154 6.35 -4.06 -16.95
N LEU A 155 5.91 -5.16 -17.56
CA LEU A 155 4.90 -6.05 -16.95
C LEU A 155 5.52 -6.89 -15.82
N ALA A 156 6.76 -7.34 -16.01
CA ALA A 156 7.49 -8.09 -15.00
C ALA A 156 7.76 -7.26 -13.74
N SER A 157 8.22 -6.02 -13.89
CA SER A 157 8.46 -5.11 -12.75
C SER A 157 7.19 -4.78 -11.98
N SER A 158 6.06 -4.58 -12.66
CA SER A 158 4.75 -4.39 -12.02
C SER A 158 4.31 -5.62 -11.23
N CYS A 159 4.47 -6.83 -11.79
CA CYS A 159 4.16 -8.10 -11.13
C CYS A 159 4.98 -8.29 -9.84
N VAL A 160 6.30 -8.08 -9.90
CA VAL A 160 7.21 -8.21 -8.75
C VAL A 160 6.85 -7.17 -7.68
N ALA A 161 6.62 -5.92 -8.07
CA ALA A 161 6.26 -4.86 -7.13
C ALA A 161 4.93 -5.15 -6.41
N VAL A 162 3.90 -5.60 -7.11
CA VAL A 162 2.59 -5.92 -6.50
C VAL A 162 2.71 -7.07 -5.49
N LEU A 163 3.30 -8.20 -5.90
CA LEU A 163 3.41 -9.39 -5.04
C LEU A 163 4.39 -9.17 -3.90
N GLY A 164 5.52 -8.52 -4.17
CA GLY A 164 6.51 -8.14 -3.17
C GLY A 164 5.93 -7.18 -2.13
N SER A 165 5.21 -6.14 -2.57
CA SER A 165 4.54 -5.16 -1.70
C SER A 165 3.60 -5.87 -0.71
N ARG A 166 2.80 -6.81 -1.23
CA ARG A 166 1.88 -7.59 -0.40
C ARG A 166 2.61 -8.52 0.57
N ALA A 167 3.66 -9.21 0.12
CA ALA A 167 4.46 -10.08 0.98
C ALA A 167 5.13 -9.28 2.11
N MET A 168 5.71 -8.12 1.81
CA MET A 168 6.29 -7.19 2.79
C MET A 168 5.28 -6.79 3.86
N GLU A 169 4.07 -6.41 3.44
CA GLU A 169 2.99 -6.04 4.35
C GLU A 169 2.60 -7.20 5.28
N LEU A 170 2.45 -8.42 4.75
CA LEU A 170 2.08 -9.60 5.54
C LEU A 170 3.17 -10.00 6.54
N LEU A 171 4.44 -9.91 6.15
CA LEU A 171 5.58 -10.15 7.05
C LEU A 171 5.60 -9.15 8.21
N ARG A 172 5.41 -7.85 7.91
CA ARG A 172 5.34 -6.80 8.94
C ARG A 172 4.13 -6.98 9.86
N ARG A 173 2.96 -7.34 9.34
CA ARG A 173 1.78 -7.70 10.15
C ARG A 173 2.02 -8.91 11.07
N ALA A 174 2.89 -9.83 10.65
CA ALA A 174 3.31 -10.98 11.45
C ALA A 174 4.38 -10.64 12.51
N GLY A 175 4.90 -9.41 12.54
CA GLY A 175 6.04 -9.01 13.38
C GLY A 175 7.40 -9.52 12.86
N ALA A 176 7.45 -10.04 11.64
CA ALA A 176 8.66 -10.61 11.03
C ALA A 176 9.47 -9.53 10.27
N HIS A 177 9.87 -8.47 10.98
CA HIS A 177 10.53 -7.30 10.39
C HIS A 177 11.83 -7.64 9.65
N TYR A 178 12.71 -8.45 10.25
CA TYR A 178 13.95 -8.88 9.59
C TYR A 178 13.73 -9.66 8.30
N ALA A 179 12.68 -10.49 8.25
CA ALA A 179 12.34 -11.22 7.04
C ALA A 179 11.79 -10.29 5.95
N ALA A 180 11.04 -9.25 6.34
CA ALA A 180 10.62 -8.21 5.42
C ALA A 180 11.84 -7.43 4.88
N ASP A 181 12.75 -6.99 5.74
CA ASP A 181 13.92 -6.23 5.29
C ASP A 181 14.85 -7.08 4.42
N GLY A 182 15.02 -8.38 4.73
CA GLY A 182 15.75 -9.32 3.88
C GLY A 182 15.08 -9.52 2.51
N LEU A 183 13.75 -9.59 2.48
CA LEU A 183 12.99 -9.64 1.22
C LEU A 183 13.18 -8.34 0.41
N PHE A 184 13.13 -7.18 1.05
CA PHE A 184 13.41 -5.91 0.38
C PHE A 184 14.78 -5.93 -0.29
N GLN A 185 15.84 -6.32 0.43
CA GLN A 185 17.19 -6.37 -0.14
C GLN A 185 17.26 -7.31 -1.34
N GLN A 186 16.66 -8.51 -1.24
CA GLN A 186 16.62 -9.48 -2.33
C GLN A 186 15.90 -8.95 -3.58
N LEU A 187 14.77 -8.25 -3.40
CA LEU A 187 14.01 -7.71 -4.51
C LEU A 187 14.70 -6.49 -5.14
N SER A 188 15.28 -5.61 -4.32
CA SER A 188 15.95 -4.39 -4.76
C SER A 188 17.29 -4.67 -5.47
N SER A 189 17.94 -5.81 -5.22
CA SER A 189 19.17 -6.23 -5.91
C SER A 189 18.92 -7.07 -7.17
N GLY A 190 17.66 -7.40 -7.48
CA GLY A 190 17.30 -8.24 -8.63
C GLY A 190 17.40 -7.52 -9.97
N SER A 191 17.50 -8.26 -11.07
CA SER A 191 17.47 -7.68 -12.43
C SER A 191 16.14 -7.00 -12.77
N VAL A 192 15.06 -7.40 -12.09
CA VAL A 192 13.72 -6.80 -12.20
C VAL A 192 13.37 -6.14 -10.85
N ALA A 193 14.24 -5.23 -10.39
CA ALA A 193 14.06 -4.56 -9.11
C ALA A 193 12.89 -3.57 -9.15
N PRO A 194 11.98 -3.60 -8.17
CA PRO A 194 11.01 -2.52 -8.01
C PRO A 194 11.76 -1.22 -7.70
N ALA A 195 11.18 -0.08 -8.07
CA ALA A 195 11.80 1.24 -7.87
C ALA A 195 11.79 1.72 -6.40
N TRP A 196 11.64 0.81 -5.43
CA TRP A 196 11.56 1.16 -4.03
C TRP A 196 12.90 1.66 -3.52
N VAL A 197 12.86 2.72 -2.71
CA VAL A 197 14.05 3.35 -2.15
C VAL A 197 14.29 2.97 -0.68
N HIS A 198 13.26 2.47 0.02
CA HIS A 198 13.33 2.19 1.45
C HIS A 198 12.44 0.99 1.82
N PRO A 199 12.83 0.12 2.78
CA PRO A 199 12.05 -1.06 3.16
C PRO A 199 10.67 -0.73 3.78
N TRP A 200 10.46 0.51 4.23
CA TRP A 200 9.17 1.00 4.73
C TRP A 200 8.26 1.63 3.67
N GLN A 201 8.80 1.88 2.47
CA GLN A 201 8.06 2.46 1.34
C GLN A 201 8.07 1.48 0.17
N THR A 202 7.22 0.45 0.26
CA THR A 202 7.14 -0.62 -0.74
C THR A 202 5.79 -0.69 -1.46
N PRO A 203 5.28 0.41 -2.05
CA PRO A 203 4.00 0.39 -2.74
C PRO A 203 4.08 -0.43 -4.03
N ALA A 204 2.96 -1.01 -4.44
CA ALA A 204 2.86 -1.75 -5.70
C ALA A 204 3.13 -0.87 -6.94
N ARG A 205 2.76 0.42 -6.90
CA ARG A 205 3.01 1.42 -7.96
C ARG A 205 3.95 2.49 -7.41
N PHE A 206 5.14 2.60 -7.98
CA PHE A 206 6.13 3.56 -7.50
C PHE A 206 6.49 4.57 -8.60
N VAL A 207 6.28 5.85 -8.33
CA VAL A 207 6.69 6.96 -9.20
C VAL A 207 8.09 7.38 -8.79
N ARG A 208 9.04 7.26 -9.73
CA ARG A 208 10.43 7.66 -9.52
C ARG A 208 10.57 9.18 -9.43
N GLY A 209 11.58 9.65 -8.71
CA GLY A 209 11.89 11.07 -8.55
C GLY A 209 11.05 11.81 -7.51
N LEU A 210 9.98 11.19 -6.98
CA LEU A 210 9.24 11.78 -5.87
C LEU A 210 10.05 11.71 -4.57
N ARG A 211 10.17 12.85 -3.91
CA ARG A 211 10.77 12.95 -2.58
C ARG A 211 9.99 12.08 -1.60
N SER A 212 10.71 11.30 -0.80
CA SER A 212 10.12 10.29 0.08
C SER A 212 10.47 10.59 1.53
N ARG A 213 9.43 10.79 2.36
CA ARG A 213 9.51 11.00 3.80
C ARG A 213 8.30 10.38 4.50
N PRO A 214 8.45 9.85 5.72
CA PRO A 214 7.33 9.29 6.48
C PRO A 214 6.35 10.38 6.95
N THR A 215 6.87 11.58 7.24
CA THR A 215 6.10 12.74 7.70
C THR A 215 6.58 14.00 7.02
N TRP A 216 5.67 14.95 6.85
CA TRP A 216 5.92 16.26 6.27
C TRP A 216 5.39 17.32 7.24
N SER A 217 6.26 18.22 7.67
CA SER A 217 5.88 19.40 8.45
C SER A 217 5.32 20.49 7.54
N ARG A 218 4.57 21.42 8.13
CA ARG A 218 4.03 22.59 7.42
C ARG A 218 5.15 23.42 6.77
N ALA A 219 6.22 23.70 7.52
CA ALA A 219 7.38 24.43 7.01
C ALA A 219 8.04 23.74 5.79
N GLU A 220 8.11 22.40 5.79
CA GLU A 220 8.63 21.67 4.63
C GLU A 220 7.70 21.77 3.41
N LEU A 221 6.38 21.70 3.61
CA LEU A 221 5.41 21.86 2.52
C LEU A 221 5.41 23.28 1.94
N GLU A 222 5.58 24.29 2.79
CA GLU A 222 5.71 25.70 2.40
C GLU A 222 7.05 25.97 1.70
N ALA A 223 8.12 25.28 2.08
CA ALA A 223 9.43 25.40 1.43
C ALA A 223 9.46 24.82 0.00
N GLU A 224 8.62 23.83 -0.31
CA GLU A 224 8.39 23.38 -1.70
C GLU A 224 7.62 24.44 -2.52
N GLY A 225 7.00 25.40 -1.84
CA GLY A 225 6.30 26.56 -2.39
C GLY A 225 5.12 26.97 -1.52
N PRO A 226 4.87 28.27 -1.29
CA PRO A 226 3.72 28.73 -0.49
C PRO A 226 2.38 28.32 -1.12
N ASP A 227 2.39 28.02 -2.42
CA ASP A 227 1.23 27.61 -3.21
C ASP A 227 1.17 26.09 -3.49
N THR A 228 1.81 25.24 -2.68
CA THR A 228 1.54 23.80 -2.80
C THR A 228 0.10 23.52 -2.38
N ALA A 229 -0.57 22.62 -3.11
CA ALA A 229 -1.94 22.22 -2.79
C ALA A 229 -2.04 21.66 -1.36
N ALA A 230 -1.04 20.89 -0.91
CA ALA A 230 -1.00 20.34 0.43
C ALA A 230 -0.95 21.42 1.52
N ALA A 231 -0.10 22.45 1.37
CA ALA A 231 -0.01 23.56 2.32
C ALA A 231 -1.33 24.35 2.39
N ARG A 232 -1.93 24.68 1.24
CA ARG A 232 -3.23 25.37 1.19
C ARG A 232 -4.35 24.56 1.83
N ILE A 233 -4.43 23.26 1.52
CA ILE A 233 -5.44 22.38 2.14
C ILE A 233 -5.23 22.32 3.64
N ALA A 234 -4.00 22.12 4.12
CA ALA A 234 -3.71 22.04 5.55
C ALA A 234 -4.12 23.32 6.28
N ALA A 235 -3.69 24.49 5.80
CA ALA A 235 -4.06 25.78 6.38
C ALA A 235 -5.58 25.99 6.39
N ALA A 236 -6.25 25.75 5.26
CA ALA A 236 -7.69 25.97 5.16
C ALA A 236 -8.50 25.03 6.08
N LEU A 237 -8.04 23.79 6.28
CA LEU A 237 -8.62 22.84 7.23
C LEU A 237 -8.44 23.29 8.69
N GLU A 238 -7.28 23.85 9.04
CA GLU A 238 -7.00 24.41 10.37
C GLU A 238 -7.87 25.65 10.63
N ASP A 239 -7.90 26.59 9.71
CA ASP A 239 -8.64 27.86 9.84
C ASP A 239 -10.16 27.65 9.92
N ASN A 240 -10.68 26.58 9.32
CA ASN A 240 -12.10 26.24 9.32
C ASN A 240 -12.45 25.12 10.31
N PHE A 241 -11.53 24.76 11.22
CA PHE A 241 -11.71 23.68 12.18
C PHE A 241 -13.06 23.71 12.92
N PRO A 242 -13.53 24.85 13.47
CA PRO A 242 -14.82 24.89 14.19
C PRO A 242 -16.00 24.50 13.31
N ARG A 243 -16.02 24.96 12.04
CA ARG A 243 -17.09 24.67 11.09
C ARG A 243 -17.11 23.20 10.67
N ILE A 244 -15.94 22.58 10.52
CA ILE A 244 -15.79 21.14 10.25
C ILE A 244 -16.29 20.32 11.45
N LEU A 245 -16.06 20.81 12.68
CA LEU A 245 -16.53 20.16 13.90
C LEU A 245 -18.07 20.18 14.02
N GLU A 246 -18.72 21.25 13.56
CA GLU A 246 -20.19 21.31 13.47
C GLU A 246 -20.77 20.24 12.53
N ASP A 247 -20.17 20.08 11.36
CA ASP A 247 -20.54 19.04 10.39
C ASP A 247 -20.34 17.64 11.00
N LEU A 248 -19.23 17.41 11.69
CA LEU A 248 -19.02 16.16 12.44
C LEU A 248 -20.14 15.93 13.46
N GLY A 249 -20.61 16.97 14.13
CA GLY A 249 -21.78 16.91 15.03
C GLY A 249 -23.05 16.41 14.32
N ARG A 250 -23.32 16.92 13.11
CA ARG A 250 -24.45 16.47 12.27
C ARG A 250 -24.31 15.00 11.86
N ILE A 251 -23.13 14.59 11.37
CA ILE A 251 -22.87 13.20 10.99
C ILE A 251 -23.04 12.26 12.20
N ARG A 252 -22.58 12.67 13.39
CA ARG A 252 -22.71 11.86 14.61
C ARG A 252 -24.16 11.64 15.03
N ARG A 253 -25.03 12.65 14.91
CA ARG A 253 -26.46 12.54 15.25
C ARG A 253 -27.20 11.51 14.38
N ARG A 254 -26.71 11.23 13.16
CA ARG A 254 -27.28 10.18 12.29
C ARG A 254 -27.06 8.76 12.84
N GLY A 255 -26.08 8.55 13.72
CA GLY A 255 -25.83 7.29 14.42
C GLY A 255 -25.16 6.18 13.60
N ARG A 256 -25.35 6.11 12.28
CA ARG A 256 -24.79 5.04 11.44
C ARG A 256 -23.52 5.45 10.70
N TRP A 257 -22.43 4.75 11.01
CA TRP A 257 -21.15 4.88 10.31
C TRP A 257 -20.73 3.50 9.77
N PRO A 258 -20.45 3.34 8.47
CA PRO A 258 -20.04 2.07 7.90
C PRO A 258 -18.59 1.77 8.30
N ALA A 259 -18.25 0.48 8.37
CA ALA A 259 -16.88 0.06 8.58
C ALA A 259 -15.97 0.64 7.47
N ALA A 260 -14.83 1.17 7.87
CA ALA A 260 -13.86 1.77 6.96
C ALA A 260 -13.18 0.70 6.10
N TYR A 261 -12.85 -0.42 6.74
CA TYR A 261 -12.07 -1.54 6.23
C TYR A 261 -12.49 -2.84 6.91
N GLY A 262 -12.07 -3.97 6.33
CA GLY A 262 -12.41 -5.29 6.83
C GLY A 262 -11.48 -5.80 7.94
N PRO A 263 -11.67 -7.06 8.36
CA PRO A 263 -10.92 -7.70 9.46
C PRO A 263 -9.42 -7.82 9.19
N GLU A 264 -8.98 -7.66 7.94
CA GLU A 264 -7.58 -7.66 7.55
C GLU A 264 -6.79 -6.49 8.17
N LEU A 265 -7.42 -5.33 8.36
CA LEU A 265 -6.77 -4.16 8.94
C LEU A 265 -7.10 -3.93 10.41
N ILE A 266 -8.28 -4.32 10.87
CA ILE A 266 -8.70 -4.10 12.26
C ILE A 266 -9.48 -5.30 12.78
N GLN A 267 -9.25 -5.70 14.03
CA GLN A 267 -9.94 -6.86 14.60
C GLN A 267 -11.46 -6.68 14.64
N GLU A 268 -11.92 -5.46 14.96
CA GLU A 268 -13.33 -5.11 15.02
C GLU A 268 -13.64 -4.02 13.97
N PRO A 269 -14.11 -4.37 12.77
CA PRO A 269 -14.40 -3.41 11.70
C PRO A 269 -15.32 -2.25 12.13
N GLN A 270 -16.29 -2.51 13.01
CA GLN A 270 -17.19 -1.51 13.60
C GLN A 270 -16.48 -0.49 14.50
N ASN A 271 -15.23 -0.74 14.88
CA ASN A 271 -14.43 0.18 15.69
C ASN A 271 -13.64 1.17 14.84
N TRP A 272 -13.46 0.90 13.54
CA TRP A 272 -12.88 1.84 12.59
C TRP A 272 -13.87 2.11 11.48
N THR A 273 -14.57 3.24 11.57
CA THR A 273 -15.64 3.60 10.65
C THR A 273 -15.28 4.81 9.81
N LYS A 274 -15.81 4.87 8.59
CA LYS A 274 -15.49 5.91 7.59
C LYS A 274 -16.77 6.53 7.04
N PHE A 275 -16.81 7.86 6.97
CA PHE A 275 -17.84 8.61 6.28
C PHE A 275 -17.21 9.38 5.13
N LEU A 276 -17.40 8.89 3.91
CA LEU A 276 -16.75 9.37 2.69
C LEU A 276 -17.55 10.55 2.10
N LEU A 277 -16.88 11.64 1.75
CA LEU A 277 -17.49 12.80 1.07
C LEU A 277 -17.11 12.87 -0.40
N TYR A 278 -15.88 12.47 -0.70
CA TYR A 278 -15.24 12.60 -2.00
C TYR A 278 -14.42 11.36 -2.31
N HIS A 279 -14.51 10.89 -3.54
CA HIS A 279 -13.65 9.83 -4.06
C HIS A 279 -13.24 10.16 -5.50
N GLY A 280 -11.94 10.28 -5.70
CA GLY A 280 -11.37 10.78 -6.94
C GLY A 280 -11.73 9.94 -8.16
N ASP A 281 -11.38 8.66 -8.20
CA ASP A 281 -11.81 7.77 -9.28
C ASP A 281 -12.64 6.65 -8.71
N LEU A 282 -13.88 6.53 -9.15
CA LEU A 282 -14.68 5.36 -8.87
C LEU A 282 -14.86 4.58 -10.15
N PHE A 283 -14.31 3.36 -10.17
CA PHE A 283 -14.81 2.34 -11.07
C PHE A 283 -16.21 1.95 -10.59
N ALA A 284 -17.23 2.58 -11.18
CA ALA A 284 -18.66 2.22 -11.31
C ALA A 284 -19.50 1.66 -10.13
N GLU A 285 -18.95 1.18 -9.01
CA GLU A 285 -19.70 0.35 -8.05
C GLU A 285 -19.37 0.61 -6.57
N THR A 286 -19.06 1.84 -6.16
CA THR A 286 -19.15 2.13 -4.72
C THR A 286 -20.58 2.06 -4.26
N ALA A 287 -20.81 1.29 -3.19
CA ALA A 287 -22.07 1.28 -2.49
C ALA A 287 -22.52 2.73 -2.15
N PRO A 288 -23.82 3.02 -2.26
CA PRO A 288 -24.37 4.32 -1.90
C PRO A 288 -24.05 4.67 -0.44
N PRO A 289 -23.99 5.95 -0.06
CA PRO A 289 -23.76 6.33 1.32
C PRO A 289 -24.85 5.78 2.24
N PRO A 290 -24.52 5.53 3.52
CA PRO A 290 -25.51 5.14 4.51
C PRO A 290 -26.69 6.11 4.57
N GLY A 291 -27.87 5.58 4.24
CA GLY A 291 -29.14 6.29 4.26
C GLY A 291 -29.32 7.34 3.15
N LEU A 292 -28.53 7.25 2.08
CA LEU A 292 -28.86 7.79 0.77
C LEU A 292 -28.77 6.65 -0.27
N PRO A 293 -29.57 5.58 -0.15
CA PRO A 293 -29.38 4.34 -0.90
C PRO A 293 -29.52 4.49 -2.43
N PHE A 294 -30.10 5.60 -2.89
CA PHE A 294 -30.32 5.90 -4.31
C PHE A 294 -29.33 6.91 -4.87
N GLU A 295 -28.51 7.55 -4.04
CA GLU A 295 -27.48 8.47 -4.49
C GLU A 295 -26.13 7.75 -4.50
N ARG A 296 -25.50 7.70 -5.67
CA ARG A 296 -24.16 7.12 -5.82
C ARG A 296 -23.12 8.23 -5.76
N TYR A 297 -21.93 7.89 -5.27
CA TYR A 297 -20.77 8.77 -5.42
C TYR A 297 -20.48 8.98 -6.91
N GLN A 298 -20.33 10.24 -7.30
CA GLN A 298 -19.97 10.63 -8.64
C GLN A 298 -18.45 10.78 -8.74
N LYS A 299 -17.88 10.36 -9.87
CA LYS A 299 -16.43 10.47 -10.14
C LYS A 299 -16.01 11.94 -10.07
N ARG A 300 -14.96 12.23 -9.30
CA ARG A 300 -14.41 13.58 -9.11
C ARG A 300 -15.47 14.61 -8.73
N GLN A 301 -16.39 14.25 -7.86
CA GLN A 301 -17.36 15.18 -7.31
C GLN A 301 -17.55 14.93 -5.82
N LEU A 302 -17.82 16.00 -5.09
CA LEU A 302 -18.32 15.91 -3.72
C LEU A 302 -19.74 15.33 -3.76
N HIS A 303 -20.10 14.49 -2.80
CA HIS A 303 -21.42 13.88 -2.78
C HIS A 303 -22.51 14.92 -2.44
N ALA A 304 -23.33 15.29 -3.43
CA ALA A 304 -24.35 16.35 -3.33
C ALA A 304 -25.25 16.22 -2.09
N GLY A 305 -25.94 15.09 -1.90
CA GLY A 305 -26.83 14.92 -0.74
C GLY A 305 -26.12 14.98 0.62
N LEU A 306 -24.87 14.51 0.74
CA LEU A 306 -24.10 14.61 1.99
C LEU A 306 -23.66 16.05 2.24
N CYS A 307 -23.26 16.77 1.19
CA CYS A 307 -22.89 18.17 1.29
C CYS A 307 -24.06 19.06 1.69
N GLU A 308 -25.23 18.85 1.11
CA GLU A 308 -26.43 19.63 1.44
C GLU A 308 -26.90 19.37 2.88
N THR A 309 -26.97 18.09 3.27
CA THR A 309 -27.67 17.71 4.50
C THR A 309 -26.77 17.64 5.74
N LEU A 310 -25.51 17.25 5.59
CA LEU A 310 -24.66 16.89 6.74
C LEU A 310 -23.34 17.63 6.80
N THR A 311 -22.78 18.03 5.66
CA THR A 311 -21.39 18.48 5.55
C THR A 311 -21.22 19.75 4.76
N ARG A 312 -22.18 20.67 4.89
CA ARG A 312 -22.24 21.90 4.10
C ARG A 312 -20.97 22.72 4.23
N ASN A 313 -20.52 22.97 5.46
CA ASN A 313 -19.35 23.79 5.71
C ASN A 313 -18.09 23.16 5.10
N THR A 314 -17.91 21.86 5.31
CA THR A 314 -16.76 21.09 4.84
C THR A 314 -16.76 21.01 3.31
N CYS A 315 -17.91 20.77 2.68
CA CYS A 315 -17.99 20.71 1.23
C CYS A 315 -17.78 22.08 0.57
N GLU A 316 -18.33 23.16 1.12
CA GLU A 316 -18.07 24.52 0.64
C GLU A 316 -16.56 24.83 0.63
N LEU A 317 -15.86 24.47 1.72
CA LEU A 317 -14.42 24.61 1.83
C LEU A 317 -13.65 23.81 0.77
N LEU A 318 -14.02 22.55 0.55
CA LEU A 318 -13.25 21.62 -0.27
C LEU A 318 -13.34 21.88 -1.79
N ARG A 319 -14.40 22.53 -2.27
CA ARG A 319 -14.63 22.77 -3.72
C ARG A 319 -13.44 23.46 -4.40
N GLU A 320 -12.86 24.44 -3.72
CA GLU A 320 -11.75 25.26 -4.24
C GLU A 320 -10.36 24.74 -3.85
N LEU A 321 -10.29 23.65 -3.09
CA LEU A 321 -9.05 23.16 -2.50
C LEU A 321 -8.57 21.85 -3.12
N LEU A 322 -9.47 20.95 -3.50
CA LEU A 322 -9.10 19.62 -3.99
C LEU A 322 -8.52 19.69 -5.41
N PRO A 323 -7.26 19.27 -5.63
CA PRO A 323 -6.66 19.20 -6.95
C PRO A 323 -7.53 18.50 -7.98
N GLY A 324 -8.14 17.37 -7.63
CA GLY A 324 -8.99 16.61 -8.53
C GLY A 324 -10.27 17.29 -9.01
N LEU A 325 -10.75 18.26 -8.23
CA LEU A 325 -11.91 19.08 -8.59
C LEU A 325 -11.49 20.26 -9.47
N ARG A 326 -10.36 20.90 -9.13
CA ARG A 326 -9.84 22.08 -9.85
C ARG A 326 -9.17 21.75 -11.16
N HIS A 327 -8.56 20.57 -11.22
CA HIS A 327 -7.73 20.09 -12.32
C HIS A 327 -8.21 18.70 -12.75
N PRO A 328 -9.39 18.60 -13.37
CA PRO A 328 -9.96 17.33 -13.83
C PRO A 328 -9.09 16.63 -14.90
N GLU A 329 -8.09 17.31 -15.45
CA GLU A 329 -7.07 16.75 -16.35
C GLU A 329 -5.98 15.94 -15.63
N LEU A 330 -5.77 16.13 -14.31
CA LEU A 330 -4.73 15.41 -13.58
C LEU A 330 -5.01 13.91 -13.59
N ALA A 331 -4.01 13.12 -13.99
CA ALA A 331 -4.13 11.68 -14.05
C ALA A 331 -4.15 11.08 -12.63
N TYR A 332 -5.11 10.18 -12.38
CA TYR A 332 -5.09 9.37 -11.17
C TYR A 332 -4.36 8.07 -11.41
N LEU A 333 -3.39 7.80 -10.54
CA LEU A 333 -2.65 6.55 -10.57
C LEU A 333 -3.51 5.37 -10.10
N GLN A 334 -4.61 5.60 -9.39
CA GLN A 334 -5.52 4.57 -8.89
C GLN A 334 -6.88 5.15 -8.42
N PRO A 335 -7.91 4.31 -8.20
CA PRO A 335 -9.23 4.76 -7.78
C PRO A 335 -9.25 5.68 -6.55
N ASP A 336 -8.55 5.29 -5.50
CA ASP A 336 -8.49 6.02 -4.24
C ASP A 336 -7.40 7.09 -4.21
N HIS A 337 -6.86 7.53 -5.37
CA HIS A 337 -5.73 8.46 -5.41
C HIS A 337 -5.98 9.74 -4.59
N GLU A 338 -7.21 10.26 -4.63
CA GLU A 338 -7.67 11.38 -3.80
C GLU A 338 -8.99 11.00 -3.13
N GLN A 339 -9.09 11.18 -1.81
CA GLN A 339 -10.29 10.90 -1.02
C GLN A 339 -10.42 11.94 0.09
N VAL A 340 -11.67 12.29 0.42
CA VAL A 340 -11.97 13.03 1.65
C VAL A 340 -12.99 12.27 2.46
N ALA A 341 -12.64 11.96 3.71
CA ALA A 341 -13.49 11.21 4.60
C ALA A 341 -13.29 11.62 6.07
N PHE A 342 -14.36 11.54 6.85
CA PHE A 342 -14.28 11.51 8.29
C PHE A 342 -14.02 10.09 8.76
N PHE A 343 -13.02 9.92 9.63
CA PHE A 343 -12.76 8.65 10.29
C PHE A 343 -13.12 8.74 11.76
N ARG A 344 -13.66 7.66 12.29
CA ARG A 344 -13.85 7.45 13.72
C ARG A 344 -13.20 6.14 14.11
N LEU A 345 -12.37 6.21 15.15
CA LEU A 345 -11.76 5.05 15.79
C LEU A 345 -12.26 4.98 17.24
N LYS A 346 -12.71 3.81 17.70
CA LYS A 346 -13.09 3.62 19.12
C LYS A 346 -11.85 3.46 20.00
N PRO A 347 -11.90 3.85 21.29
CA PRO A 347 -10.82 3.58 22.24
C PRO A 347 -10.42 2.09 22.25
N GLY A 348 -9.12 1.81 22.43
CA GLY A 348 -8.57 0.45 22.45
C GLY A 348 -8.42 -0.21 21.07
N SER A 349 -8.85 0.44 20.00
CA SER A 349 -8.68 -0.10 18.64
C SER A 349 -7.22 -0.14 18.24
N ARG A 350 -6.85 -1.19 17.49
CA ARG A 350 -5.54 -1.32 16.87
C ARG A 350 -5.71 -1.62 15.39
N ILE A 351 -5.14 -0.75 14.56
CA ILE A 351 -5.03 -0.96 13.12
C ILE A 351 -3.71 -1.71 12.86
N ASN A 352 -3.77 -2.78 12.10
CA ASN A 352 -2.60 -3.57 11.70
C ASN A 352 -1.72 -2.73 10.76
N PHE A 353 -0.45 -3.12 10.66
CA PHE A 353 0.46 -2.56 9.66
C PHE A 353 -0.17 -2.67 8.26
N HIS A 354 -0.13 -1.57 7.51
CA HIS A 354 -0.56 -1.51 6.13
C HIS A 354 0.23 -0.41 5.42
N GLN A 355 0.19 -0.43 4.09
CA GLN A 355 0.79 0.58 3.26
C GLN A 355 -0.15 0.92 2.10
N ALA A 356 -0.02 2.14 1.58
CA ALA A 356 -0.71 2.49 0.34
C ALA A 356 -0.12 1.69 -0.83
N SER A 357 -0.94 1.47 -1.85
CA SER A 357 -0.51 0.84 -3.10
C SER A 357 0.33 1.75 -4.00
N GLN A 358 0.50 3.04 -3.66
CA GLN A 358 1.30 4.01 -4.43
C GLN A 358 1.94 5.10 -3.56
N ASN A 359 3.04 5.70 -4.04
CA ASN A 359 3.75 6.82 -3.39
C ASN A 359 3.40 8.22 -3.94
N GLY A 360 2.51 8.32 -4.92
CA GLY A 360 2.13 9.58 -5.57
C GLY A 360 1.02 10.37 -4.87
N ARG A 361 0.74 10.11 -3.59
CA ARG A 361 -0.18 10.93 -2.77
C ARG A 361 0.39 11.16 -1.38
N LEU A 362 0.04 12.31 -0.80
CA LEU A 362 0.19 12.57 0.63
C LEU A 362 -1.15 12.35 1.33
N THR A 363 -1.12 11.99 2.62
CA THR A 363 -2.33 11.89 3.45
C THR A 363 -2.25 12.96 4.53
N LEU A 364 -3.27 13.83 4.57
CA LEU A 364 -3.43 14.85 5.60
C LEU A 364 -4.45 14.36 6.63
N HIS A 365 -4.10 14.44 7.92
CA HIS A 365 -4.99 14.07 9.03
C HIS A 365 -5.24 15.30 9.90
N LEU A 366 -6.48 15.80 9.90
CA LEU A 366 -6.93 16.81 10.87
C LEU A 366 -7.54 16.11 12.10
N CYS A 367 -6.97 16.37 13.27
CA CYS A 367 -7.53 15.85 14.51
C CYS A 367 -8.80 16.60 14.91
N LEU A 368 -9.98 15.97 14.79
CA LEU A 368 -11.24 16.59 15.21
C LEU A 368 -11.59 16.38 16.69
N ARG A 369 -11.29 15.20 17.24
CA ARG A 369 -11.55 14.87 18.65
C ARG A 369 -10.76 13.64 19.10
N GLY A 370 -10.24 13.68 20.34
CA GLY A 370 -9.69 12.50 21.01
C GLY A 370 -8.36 12.00 20.45
N CYS A 371 -7.59 12.88 19.79
CA CYS A 371 -6.21 12.58 19.40
C CYS A 371 -5.25 12.98 20.52
N GLY A 372 -4.09 12.35 20.56
CA GLY A 372 -3.12 12.48 21.66
C GLY A 372 -3.31 11.43 22.76
N GLY A 373 -2.47 11.49 23.79
CA GLY A 373 -2.41 10.51 24.86
C GLY A 373 -1.97 9.13 24.33
N SER A 374 -2.82 8.11 24.54
CA SER A 374 -2.58 6.75 24.04
C SER A 374 -2.92 6.56 22.55
N SER A 375 -3.62 7.51 21.94
CA SER A 375 -3.92 7.51 20.50
C SER A 375 -2.69 7.96 19.71
N ARG A 376 -2.10 7.05 18.93
CA ARG A 376 -0.94 7.35 18.07
C ARG A 376 -1.05 6.71 16.70
N ILE A 377 -0.50 7.39 15.71
CA ILE A 377 -0.25 6.85 14.37
C ILE A 377 1.26 6.73 14.22
N GLN A 378 1.73 5.58 13.74
CA GLN A 378 3.15 5.35 13.45
C GLN A 378 3.30 5.25 11.93
N VAL A 379 4.22 6.06 11.38
CA VAL A 379 4.59 6.07 9.96
C VAL A 379 6.11 5.93 9.88
N GLY A 380 6.62 5.22 8.88
CA GLY A 380 8.04 4.87 8.76
C GLY A 380 8.54 4.85 7.33
#